data_AF-A0A9D3SFQ3-F1
#
_entry.id   AF-A0A9D3SFQ3-F1
#
_cell.length_a   1.000
_cell.length_b   1.000
_cell.length_c   1.000
_cell.angle_alpha   90.00
_cell.angle_beta   90.00
_cell.angle_gamma   90.00
#
_symmetry.space_group_name_H-M   'P 1'
#
loop_
_entity.id
_entity.type
_entity.pdbx_description
1 polymer ?
#
loop_
_entity_poly.entity_id
_entity_poly.type
_entity_poly.pdbx_seq_one_letter_code
_entity_poly.pdbx_strand_id
1 'polypeptide(L)'
;MDTQRPFLEPTMFNFVSDINCEVAPRSVFGGEGGVRKTPKRKRVITSVQRRAANIRERRRMFSLNEAFDELRRKVPTFAYEKRLSRIETLRLAIVYISFMTELLEK
;
A
#
# COMPACT_ATOMS: atom_id res chain seq x y z
N MET A 1 0.93 -7.67 -31.81
CA MET A 1 1.12 -6.29 -32.24
C MET A 1 0.44 -5.40 -31.21
N ASP A 2 1.28 -4.70 -30.49
CA ASP A 2 1.10 -4.26 -29.11
C ASP A 2 0.02 -3.19 -28.93
N THR A 3 -0.95 -3.48 -28.06
CA THR A 3 -1.85 -2.43 -27.55
C THR A 3 -1.08 -1.62 -26.53
N GLN A 4 -0.45 -0.55 -27.03
CA GLN A 4 0.22 0.49 -26.28
C GLN A 4 -0.68 0.98 -25.14
N ARG A 5 -0.34 0.61 -23.90
CA ARG A 5 -0.95 1.21 -22.70
C ARG A 5 -0.46 2.65 -22.61
N PRO A 6 -1.33 3.66 -22.66
CA PRO A 6 -0.90 5.02 -22.42
C PRO A 6 -0.42 5.14 -20.96
N PHE A 7 0.77 5.72 -20.84
CA PHE A 7 1.44 6.10 -19.62
C PHE A 7 0.49 6.93 -18.75
N LEU A 8 -0.03 6.33 -17.68
CA LEU A 8 -0.76 7.06 -16.65
C LEU A 8 0.25 7.92 -15.89
N GLU A 9 0.36 9.18 -16.29
CA GLU A 9 0.87 10.24 -15.42
C GLU A 9 0.04 10.25 -14.12
N PRO A 10 0.63 9.97 -12.94
CA PRO A 10 -0.08 10.00 -11.67
C PRO A 10 -0.28 11.47 -11.24
N THR A 11 -1.29 12.13 -11.80
CA THR A 11 -1.64 13.47 -11.35
C THR A 11 -2.13 13.40 -9.90
N MET A 12 -1.51 14.23 -9.06
CA MET A 12 -1.86 14.48 -7.65
C MET A 12 -3.24 15.14 -7.46
N PHE A 13 -4.17 14.94 -8.40
CA PHE A 13 -5.38 15.75 -8.51
C PHE A 13 -6.65 15.10 -7.95
N ASN A 14 -6.53 14.00 -7.20
CA ASN A 14 -7.67 13.39 -6.49
C ASN A 14 -7.57 13.49 -4.96
N PHE A 15 -6.81 14.47 -4.45
CA PHE A 15 -6.67 14.70 -3.01
C PHE A 15 -7.99 15.09 -2.32
N VAL A 16 -8.93 15.71 -3.04
CA VAL A 16 -10.16 16.27 -2.43
C VAL A 16 -11.38 15.33 -2.52
N SER A 17 -11.37 14.29 -3.36
CA SER A 17 -12.48 13.32 -3.44
C SER A 17 -12.31 12.14 -2.47
N ASP A 18 -11.08 11.86 -2.03
CA ASP A 18 -10.76 10.72 -1.15
C ASP A 18 -11.03 10.99 0.35
N ILE A 19 -11.30 12.25 0.74
CA ILE A 19 -11.68 12.62 2.11
C ILE A 19 -13.13 12.20 2.40
N ASN A 20 -13.99 12.15 1.37
CA ASN A 20 -15.40 11.78 1.48
C ASN A 20 -15.65 10.27 1.32
N CYS A 21 -14.80 9.41 1.90
CA CYS A 21 -15.34 8.17 2.46
C CYS A 21 -16.14 8.55 3.71
N GLU A 22 -17.25 9.27 3.51
CA GLU A 22 -18.24 9.46 4.55
C GLU A 22 -18.56 8.08 5.11
N VAL A 23 -18.29 8.00 6.41
CA VAL A 23 -18.72 6.94 7.30
C VAL A 23 -20.12 6.54 6.87
N ALA A 24 -20.25 5.32 6.32
CA ALA A 24 -21.56 4.75 6.03
C ALA A 24 -22.45 5.02 7.25
N PRO A 25 -23.65 5.61 7.09
CA PRO A 25 -24.45 6.00 8.23
C PRO A 25 -24.59 4.76 9.12
N ARG A 26 -24.14 4.89 10.37
CA ARG A 26 -24.42 3.91 11.41
C ARG A 26 -25.93 3.76 11.37
N SER A 27 -26.42 2.59 11.00
CA SER A 27 -27.83 2.27 11.15
C SER A 27 -28.18 2.48 12.62
N VAL A 28 -28.85 3.58 12.93
CA VAL A 28 -29.47 3.80 14.23
C VAL A 28 -30.59 2.78 14.32
N PHE A 29 -30.32 1.64 14.96
CA PHE A 29 -31.35 0.70 15.35
C PHE A 29 -31.88 1.15 16.71
N GLY A 30 -32.97 1.93 16.69
CA GLY A 30 -33.91 1.97 17.79
C GLY A 30 -34.93 0.84 17.63
N GLY A 31 -35.27 0.18 18.74
CA GLY A 31 -36.41 -0.74 18.80
C GLY A 31 -36.13 -2.04 19.56
N GLU A 32 -36.68 -2.14 20.76
CA GLU A 32 -36.79 -3.35 21.59
C GLU A 32 -37.50 -4.51 20.86
N GLY A 33 -37.12 -5.75 21.20
CA GLY A 33 -37.99 -6.94 21.08
C GLY A 33 -37.77 -7.88 19.88
N GLY A 34 -37.25 -9.08 20.17
CA GLY A 34 -37.50 -10.30 19.38
C GLY A 34 -36.30 -10.89 18.62
N VAL A 35 -35.70 -11.96 19.17
CA VAL A 35 -34.63 -12.75 18.52
C VAL A 35 -35.21 -13.57 17.36
N ARG A 36 -35.29 -12.98 16.16
CA ARG A 36 -35.50 -13.72 14.91
C ARG A 36 -34.15 -13.94 14.22
N LYS A 37 -33.73 -15.20 14.08
CA LYS A 37 -32.50 -15.60 13.38
C LYS A 37 -32.61 -15.19 11.90
N THR A 38 -32.04 -14.04 11.54
CA THR A 38 -32.02 -13.58 10.15
C THR A 38 -31.03 -14.41 9.33
N PRO A 39 -31.38 -14.82 8.09
CA PRO A 39 -30.47 -15.55 7.24
C PRO A 39 -29.25 -14.68 6.96
N LYS A 40 -28.05 -15.23 7.14
CA LYS A 40 -26.77 -14.54 6.86
C LYS A 40 -26.68 -14.24 5.36
N ARG A 41 -27.30 -13.14 4.92
CA ARG A 41 -27.12 -12.58 3.58
C ARG A 41 -25.62 -12.40 3.39
N LYS A 42 -25.04 -13.13 2.43
CA LYS A 42 -23.68 -12.91 1.95
C LYS A 42 -23.58 -11.42 1.62
N ARG A 43 -22.82 -10.66 2.42
CA ARG A 43 -22.69 -9.21 2.25
C ARG A 43 -22.08 -8.97 0.87
N VAL A 44 -22.88 -8.51 -0.08
CA VAL A 44 -22.39 -8.12 -1.40
C VAL A 44 -21.58 -6.84 -1.20
N ILE A 45 -20.29 -6.89 -1.53
CA ILE A 45 -19.41 -5.73 -1.43
C ILE A 45 -19.90 -4.67 -2.41
N THR A 46 -20.31 -3.52 -1.88
CA THR A 46 -20.75 -2.38 -2.69
C THR A 46 -19.56 -1.78 -3.45
N SER A 47 -19.85 -1.09 -4.56
CA SER A 47 -18.83 -0.37 -5.34
C SER A 47 -18.07 0.65 -4.49
N VAL A 48 -18.75 1.32 -3.56
CA VAL A 48 -18.16 2.28 -2.60
C VAL A 48 -17.18 1.57 -1.65
N GLN A 49 -17.57 0.43 -1.07
CA GLN A 49 -16.70 -0.35 -0.19
C GLN A 49 -15.45 -0.87 -0.94
N ARG A 50 -15.61 -1.28 -2.20
CA ARG A 50 -14.48 -1.70 -3.04
C ARG A 50 -13.51 -0.55 -3.31
N ARG A 51 -14.02 0.64 -3.65
CA ARG A 51 -13.19 1.85 -3.85
C ARG A 51 -12.44 2.23 -2.58
N ALA A 52 -13.13 2.27 -1.44
CA ALA A 52 -12.52 2.54 -0.14
C ALA A 52 -11.39 1.54 0.20
N ALA A 53 -11.58 0.26 -0.09
CA ALA A 53 -10.55 -0.75 0.09
C ALA A 53 -9.32 -0.52 -0.82
N ASN A 54 -9.53 -0.19 -2.10
CA ASN A 54 -8.45 0.12 -3.03
C ASN A 54 -7.64 1.35 -2.59
N ILE A 55 -8.29 2.40 -2.08
CA ILE A 55 -7.60 3.59 -1.56
C ILE A 55 -6.73 3.24 -0.36
N ARG A 56 -7.25 2.46 0.59
CA ARG A 56 -6.46 2.01 1.75
C ARG A 56 -5.24 1.21 1.33
N GLU A 57 -5.40 0.29 0.39
CA GLU A 57 -4.26 -0.52 -0.09
C GLU A 57 -3.24 0.34 -0.84
N ARG A 58 -3.68 1.34 -1.62
CA ARG A 58 -2.78 2.30 -2.26
C ARG A 58 -1.94 3.06 -1.23
N ARG A 59 -2.58 3.56 -0.15
CA ARG A 59 -1.87 4.26 0.94
C ARG A 59 -0.86 3.35 1.65
N ARG A 60 -1.26 2.11 1.94
CA ARG A 60 -0.36 1.09 2.51
C ARG A 60 0.85 0.83 1.61
N MET A 61 0.62 0.66 0.30
CA MET A 61 1.71 0.44 -0.66
C MET A 61 2.60 1.66 -0.84
N PHE A 62 2.05 2.89 -0.76
CA PHE A 62 2.86 4.11 -0.80
C PHE A 62 3.85 4.14 0.37
N SER A 63 3.39 3.94 1.60
CA SER A 63 4.26 3.90 2.79
C SER A 63 5.31 2.78 2.71
N LEU A 64 4.96 1.62 2.17
CA LEU A 64 5.92 0.54 1.93
C LEU A 64 7.00 0.96 0.93
N ASN A 65 6.62 1.59 -0.18
CA ASN A 65 7.56 2.03 -1.20
C ASN A 65 8.49 3.14 -0.69
N GLU A 66 7.98 4.05 0.13
CA GLU A 66 8.77 5.10 0.78
C GLU A 66 9.87 4.49 1.68
N ALA A 67 9.50 3.55 2.57
CA ALA A 67 10.47 2.84 3.38
C ALA A 67 11.50 2.06 2.54
N PHE A 68 11.07 1.53 1.38
CA PHE A 68 11.97 0.84 0.46
C PHE A 68 12.95 1.79 -0.24
N ASP A 69 12.51 3.01 -0.59
CA ASP A 69 13.38 4.04 -1.14
C ASP A 69 14.37 4.57 -0.09
N GLU A 70 13.96 4.66 1.18
CA GLU A 70 14.89 4.97 2.28
C GLU A 70 15.96 3.88 2.42
N LEU A 71 15.57 2.60 2.35
CA LEU A 71 16.52 1.49 2.37
C LEU A 71 17.54 1.62 1.22
N ARG A 72 17.08 1.91 0.00
CA ARG A 72 17.98 2.09 -1.16
C ARG A 72 19.03 3.16 -0.94
N ARG A 73 18.71 4.25 -0.22
CA ARG A 73 19.67 5.31 0.09
C ARG A 73 20.76 4.88 1.08
N LYS A 74 20.48 3.89 1.93
CA LYS A 74 21.42 3.35 2.93
C LYS A 74 22.28 2.22 2.38
N VAL A 75 21.78 1.53 1.36
CA VAL A 75 22.51 0.47 0.69
C VAL A 75 23.62 1.10 -0.17
N PRO A 76 24.88 0.64 -0.05
CA PRO A 76 25.99 1.21 -0.82
C PRO A 76 25.82 0.90 -2.31
N THR A 77 25.68 1.94 -3.14
CA THR A 77 25.58 1.85 -4.60
C THR A 77 26.40 2.96 -5.25
N PHE A 78 26.81 2.80 -6.50
CA PHE A 78 27.50 3.87 -7.20
C PHE A 78 26.50 4.99 -7.60
N ALA A 79 26.94 6.25 -7.52
CA ALA A 79 26.07 7.42 -7.66
C ALA A 79 25.38 7.56 -9.04
N TYR A 80 25.94 6.92 -10.08
CA TYR A 80 25.44 6.92 -11.45
C TYR A 80 24.73 5.61 -11.83
N GLU A 81 24.51 4.71 -10.87
CA GLU A 81 23.79 3.45 -11.13
C GLU A 81 22.28 3.64 -11.21
N LYS A 82 21.68 2.81 -12.05
CA LYS A 82 20.23 2.68 -12.18
C LYS A 82 19.60 2.33 -10.82
N ARG A 83 18.36 2.81 -10.57
CA ARG A 83 17.56 2.40 -9.40
C ARG A 83 17.51 0.88 -9.28
N LEU A 84 18.00 0.35 -8.16
CA LEU A 84 18.01 -1.07 -7.86
C LEU A 84 16.59 -1.66 -7.80
N SER A 85 16.43 -2.89 -8.30
CA SER A 85 15.21 -3.66 -8.12
C SER A 85 15.00 -4.02 -6.64
N ARG A 86 13.78 -4.48 -6.30
CA ARG A 86 13.47 -4.85 -4.91
C ARG A 86 14.34 -6.01 -4.42
N ILE A 87 14.55 -7.02 -5.25
CA ILE A 87 15.34 -8.19 -4.86
C ILE A 87 16.82 -7.83 -4.69
N GLU A 88 17.38 -6.99 -5.57
CA GLU A 88 18.77 -6.55 -5.47
C GLU A 88 19.01 -5.72 -4.22
N THR A 89 18.11 -4.77 -3.92
CA THR A 89 18.22 -3.93 -2.72
C THR A 89 18.23 -4.78 -1.45
N LEU A 90 17.35 -5.80 -1.37
CA LEU A 90 17.31 -6.70 -0.20
C LEU A 90 18.58 -7.54 -0.08
N ARG A 91 19.05 -8.12 -1.20
CA ARG A 91 20.28 -8.93 -1.21
C ARG A 91 21.48 -8.09 -0.76
N LEU A 92 21.62 -6.88 -1.30
CA LEU A 92 22.74 -6.01 -1.00
C LEU A 92 22.69 -5.47 0.43
N ALA A 93 21.49 -5.17 0.96
CA ALA A 93 21.32 -4.79 2.36
C ALA A 93 21.78 -5.89 3.33
N ILE A 94 21.44 -7.16 3.06
CA ILE A 94 21.87 -8.29 3.89
C ILE A 94 23.39 -8.41 3.88
N VAL A 95 24.00 -8.41 2.69
CA VAL A 95 25.46 -8.51 2.54
C VAL A 95 26.16 -7.34 3.22
N TYR A 96 25.61 -6.12 3.10
CA TYR A 96 26.19 -4.93 3.72
C TYR A 96 26.16 -4.97 5.24
N ILE A 97 25.07 -5.44 5.84
CA ILE A 97 24.99 -5.65 7.30
C ILE A 97 26.06 -6.66 7.74
N SER A 98 26.13 -7.83 7.08
CA SER A 98 27.15 -8.84 7.39
C SER A 98 28.57 -8.29 7.29
N PHE A 99 28.88 -7.57 6.21
CA PHE A 99 30.18 -6.95 5.99
C PHE A 99 30.55 -5.93 7.08
N MET A 100 29.61 -5.07 7.46
CA MET A 100 29.84 -4.09 8.53
C MET A 100 30.04 -4.75 9.89
N THR A 101 29.30 -5.83 10.20
CA THR A 101 29.50 -6.61 11.43
C THR A 101 30.89 -7.25 11.47
N GLU A 102 31.32 -7.89 10.38
CA GLU A 102 32.65 -8.52 10.29
C GLU A 102 33.80 -7.51 10.42
N LEU A 103 33.62 -6.29 9.90
CA LEU A 103 34.60 -5.21 10.03
C LEU A 103 34.75 -4.70 11.46
N LEU A 104 33.68 -4.69 12.25
CA LEU A 104 33.68 -4.18 13.63
C LEU A 104 34.14 -5.22 14.66
N GLU A 105 34.08 -6.51 14.32
CA GLU A 105 34.55 -7.62 15.18
C GLU A 105 36.07 -7.89 15.05
N LYS A 106 36.77 -7.19 14.16
CA LYS A 106 38.24 -7.20 14.02
C LYS A 106 38.87 -6.00 14.72
#